data_AF-A0A8J6W810-F1
#
_entry.id   AF-A0A8J6W810-F1
#
_cell.length_a   1.000
_cell.length_b   1.000
_cell.length_c   1.000
_cell.angle_alpha   90.00
_cell.angle_beta   90.00
_cell.angle_gamma   90.00
#
_symmetry.space_group_name_H-M   'P 1'
#
loop_
_entity.id
_entity.type
_entity.pdbx_description
1 polymer ?
#
loop_
_entity_poly.entity_id
_entity_poly.type
_entity_poly.pdbx_seq_one_letter_code
_entity_poly.pdbx_strand_id
1 'polypeptide(L)' 'MALDQLEAFLKKMKSDPALKNEVLGASTADDVARIALKLGFEFSGDELLRMSGKNFGGVTVVKTVLPGEYN' A
#
# COMPACT_ATOMS: atom_id res chain seq x y z
N MET A 1 14.53 -7.17 -4.59
CA MET A 1 14.91 -5.75 -4.41
C MET A 1 13.67 -4.92 -4.11
N ALA A 2 12.66 -4.81 -4.99
CA ALA A 2 11.42 -4.10 -4.66
C ALA A 2 10.31 -4.95 -3.99
N LEU A 3 10.18 -6.23 -4.35
CA LEU A 3 9.18 -7.14 -3.76
C LEU A 3 9.36 -7.38 -2.25
N ASP A 4 10.61 -7.44 -1.80
CA ASP A 4 10.98 -7.59 -0.39
C ASP A 4 10.61 -6.35 0.43
N GLN A 5 10.89 -5.15 -0.11
CA GLN A 5 10.49 -3.88 0.47
C GLN A 5 8.97 -3.74 0.55
N LEU A 6 8.27 -4.14 -0.51
CA LEU A 6 6.81 -4.15 -0.52
C LEU A 6 6.23 -5.14 0.49
N GLU A 7 6.79 -6.34 0.62
CA GLU A 7 6.33 -7.32 1.61
C GLU A 7 6.56 -6.83 3.05
N ALA A 8 7.74 -6.26 3.32
CA ALA A 8 8.06 -5.64 4.60
C ALA A 8 7.12 -4.45 4.93
N PHE A 9 6.80 -3.62 3.92
CA PHE A 9 5.83 -2.55 4.04
C PHE A 9 4.44 -3.05 4.39
N LEU A 10 3.93 -4.08 3.68
CA LEU A 10 2.63 -4.69 3.96
C LEU A 10 2.56 -5.30 5.37
N LYS A 11 3.66 -5.94 5.80
CA LYS A 11 3.78 -6.51 7.15
C LYS A 11 3.77 -5.41 8.21
N LYS A 12 4.43 -4.29 7.96
CA LYS A 12 4.41 -3.12 8.85
C LYS A 12 3.02 -2.48 8.87
N MET A 13 2.36 -2.31 7.74
CA MET A 13 0.99 -1.79 7.64
C MET A 13 -0.03 -2.67 8.39
N LYS A 14 0.17 -3.99 8.44
CA LYS A 14 -0.66 -4.88 9.28
C LYS A 14 -0.46 -4.66 10.77
N SER A 15 0.76 -4.36 11.19
CA SER A 15 1.11 -4.14 12.59
C SER A 15 0.90 -2.71 13.06
N ASP A 16 0.79 -1.76 12.13
CA ASP A 16 0.72 -0.32 12.38
C ASP A 16 -0.60 0.27 11.83
N PRO A 17 -1.61 0.50 12.69
CA PRO A 17 -2.90 1.00 12.26
C PRO A 17 -2.84 2.45 11.76
N ALA A 18 -1.86 3.26 12.19
CA ALA A 18 -1.69 4.62 11.72
C ALA A 18 -1.23 4.63 10.26
N LEU A 19 -0.24 3.81 9.93
CA LEU A 19 0.21 3.58 8.56
C LEU A 19 -0.93 3.05 7.68
N LYS A 20 -1.73 2.11 8.19
CA LYS A 20 -2.91 1.63 7.48
C LYS A 20 -3.88 2.77 7.17
N ASN A 21 -4.13 3.68 8.12
CA ASN A 21 -5.03 4.82 7.89
C ASN A 21 -4.46 5.80 6.85
N GLU A 22 -3.15 6.03 6.87
CA GLU A 22 -2.46 6.87 5.89
C GLU A 22 -2.54 6.27 4.47
N VAL A 23 -2.33 4.95 4.34
CA VAL A 23 -2.48 4.21 3.08
C VAL A 23 -3.94 4.16 2.62
N LEU A 24 -4.91 4.07 3.52
CA LEU A 24 -6.34 4.13 3.20
C LEU A 24 -6.77 5.52 2.72
N GLY A 25 -6.11 6.59 3.20
CA GLY A 25 -6.30 7.94 2.69
C GLY A 25 -5.64 8.20 1.33
N ALA A 26 -4.75 7.31 0.88
CA ALA A 26 -4.10 7.43 -0.42
C ALA A 26 -5.09 7.13 -1.55
N SER A 27 -5.21 8.05 -2.50
CA SER A 27 -6.12 7.89 -3.64
C SER A 27 -5.52 7.05 -4.79
N THR A 28 -4.19 6.89 -4.83
CA THR A 28 -3.49 6.23 -5.92
C THR A 28 -2.37 5.32 -5.41
N ALA A 29 -1.98 4.33 -6.22
CA ALA A 29 -0.82 3.49 -5.93
C ALA A 29 0.49 4.31 -5.85
N ASP A 30 0.56 5.45 -6.55
CA ASP A 30 1.68 6.39 -6.44
C ASP A 30 1.74 7.07 -5.07
N ASP A 31 0.59 7.51 -4.52
CA ASP A 31 0.54 8.04 -3.15
C ASP A 31 1.00 7.01 -2.12
N VAL A 32 0.59 5.74 -2.28
CA VAL A 32 1.06 4.66 -1.40
C VAL A 32 2.57 4.46 -1.51
N ALA A 33 3.12 4.50 -2.73
CA ALA A 33 4.56 4.44 -2.95
C ALA A 33 5.30 5.62 -2.29
N ARG A 34 4.73 6.83 -2.34
CA ARG A 34 5.30 8.01 -1.65
C ARG A 34 5.25 7.88 -0.12
N ILE A 35 4.19 7.30 0.44
CA ILE A 35 4.10 7.00 1.88
C ILE A 35 5.18 6.00 2.28
N ALA A 36 5.33 4.93 1.50
CA ALA A 36 6.34 3.91 1.75
C ALA A 36 7.77 4.45 1.62
N LEU A 37 8.01 5.32 0.65
CA LEU A 37 9.30 6.00 0.45
C LEU A 37 9.71 6.83 1.67
N LYS A 38 8.76 7.54 2.32
CA LYS A 38 9.03 8.27 3.57
C LYS A 38 9.47 7.37 4.73
N LEU A 39 9.05 6.10 4.69
CA LEU A 39 9.40 5.09 5.69
C LEU A 39 10.68 4.32 5.34
N GLY A 40 11.31 4.63 4.20
CA GLY A 40 12.52 3.98 3.69
C GLY A 40 12.27 2.76 2.80
N PHE A 41 11.03 2.54 2.35
CA PHE A 41 10.72 1.49 1.39
C PHE A 41 10.73 2.04 -0.03
N GLU A 42 11.61 1.51 -0.89
CA GLU A 42 11.68 1.88 -2.30
C GLU A 42 10.92 0.86 -3.17
N PHE A 43 9.71 1.23 -3.57
CA PHE A 43 8.95 0.54 -4.62
C PHE A 43 8.09 1.54 -5.39
N SER A 44 7.70 1.16 -6.61
CA SER A 44 6.90 2.00 -7.50
C SER A 44 5.41 1.69 -7.40
N GLY A 45 4.56 2.68 -7.70
CA GLY A 45 3.11 2.47 -7.83
C GLY A 45 2.72 1.45 -8.91
N ASP A 46 3.53 1.31 -9.97
CA ASP A 46 3.33 0.28 -11.00
C ASP A 46 3.54 -1.13 -10.43
N GLU A 47 4.50 -1.31 -9.52
CA GLU A 47 4.79 -2.60 -8.89
C GLU A 47 3.66 -2.99 -7.93
N LEU A 48 3.11 -2.01 -7.20
CA LEU A 48 1.85 -2.17 -6.46
C LEU A 48 0.70 -2.58 -7.36
N LEU A 49 0.56 -1.96 -8.54
CA LEU A 49 -0.50 -2.29 -9.51
C LEU A 49 -0.33 -3.67 -10.14
N ARG A 50 0.91 -4.10 -10.42
CA ARG A 50 1.21 -5.47 -10.87
C ARG A 50 0.87 -6.52 -9.82
N MET A 51 0.99 -6.13 -8.55
CA MET A 51 0.59 -6.95 -7.40
C MET A 51 -0.92 -6.83 -7.12
N SER A 52 -1.56 -5.74 -7.55
CA SER A 52 -2.99 -5.51 -7.38
C SER A 52 -3.79 -6.53 -8.20
N GLY A 53 -4.57 -7.37 -7.49
CA GLY A 53 -5.21 -8.56 -8.03
C GLY A 53 -4.55 -9.89 -7.63
N LYS A 54 -3.37 -9.86 -6.99
CA LYS A 54 -2.77 -11.02 -6.30
C LYS A 54 -2.84 -10.83 -4.79
N ASN A 55 -3.16 -11.89 -4.05
CA ASN A 55 -3.12 -11.88 -2.59
C ASN A 55 -1.67 -12.09 -2.13
N PHE A 56 -1.10 -11.11 -1.42
CA PHE A 56 0.24 -11.22 -0.85
C PHE A 56 0.19 -11.13 0.66
N GLY A 57 0.64 -12.19 1.34
CA GLY A 57 0.71 -12.25 2.80
C GLY A 57 -0.62 -11.98 3.51
N GLY A 58 -1.77 -12.19 2.85
CA GLY A 58 -3.10 -11.88 3.38
C GLY A 58 -3.50 -10.40 3.32
N VAL A 59 -2.88 -9.59 2.46
CA VAL A 59 -3.38 -8.27 2.04
C VAL A 59 -3.79 -8.36 0.58
N THR A 60 -5.06 -8.08 0.28
CA THR A 60 -5.52 -7.94 -1.10
C THR A 60 -5.41 -6.47 -1.46
N VAL A 61 -4.48 -6.13 -2.35
CA VAL A 61 -4.40 -4.79 -2.94
C VAL A 61 -5.48 -4.71 -4.01
N VAL A 62 -6.63 -4.15 -3.66
CA VAL A 62 -7.70 -3.84 -4.60
C VAL A 62 -7.57 -2.39 -5.05
N LYS A 63 -7.84 -2.11 -6.32
CA LYS A 63 -8.13 -0.74 -6.75
C LYS A 63 -9.36 -0.29 -5.97
N THR A 64 -9.15 0.48 -4.92
CA THR A 64 -10.25 1.11 -4.19
C THR A 64 -10.82 2.17 -5.11
N VAL A 65 -11.93 1.86 -5.78
CA VAL A 65 -12.86 2.89 -6.24
C VAL A 65 -13.40 3.48 -4.95
N LEU A 66 -12.95 4.68 -4.60
CA LEU A 66 -13.35 5.41 -3.39
C LEU A 66 -14.86 5.21 -3.15
N PRO A 67 -15.30 4.50 -2.10
CA PRO A 67 -16.63 4.73 -1.58
C PRO A 67 -16.56 6.09 -0.91
N GLY A 68 -17.28 7.05 -1.48
CA GLY A 68 -17.41 8.39 -0.91
C GLY A 68 -17.78 8.33 0.58
N GLU A 69 -17.32 9.36 1.28
CA GLU A 69 -17.80 9.82 2.59
C GLU A 69 -17.57 8.87 3.77
N TYR A 70 -16.48 9.13 4.50
CA TYR A 70 -16.52 9.00 5.96
C TYR A 70 -17.01 10.33 6.54
N ASN A 71 -18.28 10.36 6.95
CA ASN A 71 -18.80 11.32 7.95
C ASN A 71 -18.32 10.93 9.35
#